data_AF-A0A7W6LPV4-F1
#
_entry.id   AF-A0A7W6LPV4-F1
#
_cell.length_a   1.000
_cell.length_b   1.000
_cell.length_c   1.000
_cell.angle_alpha   90.00
_cell.angle_beta   90.00
_cell.angle_gamma   90.00
#
_symmetry.space_group_name_H-M   'P 1'
#
loop_
_entity.id
_entity.type
_entity.pdbx_description
1 polymer ?
#
loop_
_entity_poly.entity_id
_entity_poly.type
_entity_poly.pdbx_seq_one_letter_code
_entity_poly.pdbx_strand_id
1 'polypeptide(L)' 'MSNVINFRLARKARDRADKAQAADSNRAKFGRTKAQKLADEKEARRKASLLDGSRLENKDKSDGDA' A
#
# COMPACT_ATOMS: atom_id res chain seq x y z
N MET A 1 -41.95 27.37 -6.92
CA MET A 1 -41.15 26.23 -6.42
C MET A 1 -39.73 26.73 -6.21
N SER A 2 -39.29 26.93 -4.96
CA SER A 2 -37.92 27.38 -4.72
C SER A 2 -36.97 26.19 -4.79
N ASN A 3 -35.91 26.33 -5.59
CA ASN A 3 -34.84 25.34 -5.71
C ASN A 3 -33.92 25.45 -4.48
N VAL A 4 -34.35 24.89 -3.35
CA VAL A 4 -33.53 24.86 -2.14
C VAL A 4 -32.43 23.81 -2.32
N ILE A 5 -31.23 24.27 -2.64
CA ILE A 5 -30.06 23.38 -2.81
C ILE A 5 -29.43 23.12 -1.44
N ASN A 6 -29.22 21.84 -1.11
CA ASN A 6 -28.54 21.46 0.11
C ASN A 6 -27.03 21.74 0.01
N PHE A 7 -26.58 22.82 0.64
CA PHE A 7 -25.18 23.25 0.59
C PHE A 7 -24.19 22.24 1.22
N ARG A 8 -24.65 21.45 2.20
CA ARG A 8 -23.84 20.36 2.80
C ARG A 8 -23.54 19.28 1.78
N LEU A 9 -24.53 18.86 1.00
CA LEU A 9 -24.36 17.85 -0.03
C LEU A 9 -23.45 18.35 -1.16
N ALA A 10 -23.65 19.61 -1.58
CA ALA A 10 -22.80 20.27 -2.57
C ALA A 10 -21.33 20.33 -2.13
N ARG A 11 -21.06 20.72 -0.87
CA ARG A 11 -19.71 20.71 -0.29
C ARG A 11 -19.10 19.30 -0.30
N LYS A 12 -19.85 18.30 0.18
CA LYS A 12 -19.39 16.90 0.20
C LYS A 12 -19.12 16.33 -1.20
N ALA A 13 -19.83 16.83 -2.23
CA ALA A 13 -19.57 16.45 -3.62
C ALA A 13 -18.25 17.07 -4.12
N ARG A 14 -18.03 18.36 -3.86
CA ARG A 14 -16.75 19.04 -4.15
C ARG A 14 -15.57 18.34 -3.49
N ASP A 15 -15.64 18.09 -2.18
CA ASP A 15 -14.56 17.42 -1.44
C ASP A 15 -14.23 16.02 -1.99
N ARG A 16 -15.24 15.31 -2.53
CA ARG A 16 -15.03 14.00 -3.19
C ARG A 16 -14.36 14.15 -4.54
N ALA A 17 -14.75 15.15 -5.33
CA ALA A 17 -14.14 15.44 -6.62
C ALA A 17 -12.66 15.84 -6.47
N ASP A 18 -12.36 16.72 -5.50
CA ASP A 18 -10.98 17.16 -5.22
C ASP A 18 -10.09 15.98 -4.81
N LYS A 19 -10.61 15.07 -3.97
CA LYS A 19 -9.91 13.84 -3.59
C LYS A 19 -9.67 12.90 -4.78
N ALA A 20 -10.63 12.79 -5.70
CA ALA A 20 -10.47 11.98 -6.91
C ALA A 20 -9.40 12.55 -7.83
N GLN A 21 -9.40 13.86 -8.07
CA GLN A 21 -8.37 14.55 -8.86
C GLN A 21 -6.97 14.40 -8.25
N ALA A 22 -6.86 14.56 -6.93
CA ALA A 22 -5.60 14.32 -6.22
C ALA A 22 -5.13 12.87 -6.40
N ALA A 23 -6.04 11.89 -6.28
CA ALA A 23 -5.72 10.49 -6.51
C ALA A 23 -5.24 10.21 -7.94
N ASP A 24 -5.89 10.78 -8.96
CA ASP A 24 -5.49 10.63 -10.36
C ASP A 24 -4.12 11.27 -10.62
N SER A 25 -3.88 12.46 -10.07
CA SER A 25 -2.57 13.11 -10.15
C SER A 25 -1.47 12.28 -9.48
N ASN A 26 -1.78 11.62 -8.36
CA ASN A 26 -0.84 10.75 -7.66
C ASN A 26 -0.60 9.44 -8.44
N ARG A 27 -1.61 8.89 -9.12
CA ARG A 27 -1.45 7.75 -10.04
C ARG A 27 -0.51 8.10 -11.19
N ALA A 28 -0.69 9.27 -11.79
CA ALA A 28 0.16 9.74 -12.89
C ALA A 28 1.60 10.04 -12.41
N LYS A 29 1.77 10.72 -11.27
CA LYS A 29 3.09 11.13 -10.74
C LYS A 29 3.90 9.98 -10.20
N PHE A 30 3.27 9.07 -9.46
CA PHE A 30 3.98 8.01 -8.74
C PHE A 30 3.88 6.64 -9.40
N GLY A 31 3.05 6.49 -10.44
CA GLY A 31 2.88 5.27 -11.24
C GLY A 31 2.30 4.07 -10.50
N ARG A 32 2.34 4.05 -9.16
CA ARG A 32 1.85 2.97 -8.31
C ARG A 32 0.69 3.42 -7.44
N THR A 33 -0.41 2.70 -7.56
CA THR A 33 -1.58 2.85 -6.68
C THR A 33 -1.27 2.31 -5.28
N LYS A 34 -2.05 2.74 -4.27
CA LYS A 34 -1.95 2.19 -2.91
C LYS A 34 -2.18 0.66 -2.89
N ALA A 35 -3.07 0.16 -3.75
CA ALA A 35 -3.34 -1.26 -3.88
C ALA A 35 -2.13 -2.04 -4.42
N GLN A 36 -1.43 -1.50 -5.43
CA GLN A 36 -0.19 -2.08 -5.94
C GLN A 36 0.92 -2.08 -4.89
N LYS A 37 1.11 -0.97 -4.16
CA LYS A 37 2.08 -0.94 -3.04
C LYS A 37 1.80 -2.02 -1.99
N LEU A 38 0.53 -2.20 -1.61
CA LEU A 38 0.15 -3.23 -0.64
C LEU A 38 0.34 -4.65 -1.19
N ALA A 39 0.14 -4.87 -2.49
CA ALA A 39 0.41 -6.15 -3.14
C ALA A 39 1.92 -6.44 -3.13
N ASP A 40 2.74 -5.47 -3.55
CA ASP A 40 4.20 -5.55 -3.55
C ASP A 40 4.74 -5.83 -2.13
N GLU A 41 4.25 -5.12 -1.12
CA GLU A 41 4.63 -5.33 0.28
C GLU A 41 4.27 -6.74 0.78
N LYS A 42 3.10 -7.26 0.39
CA LYS A 42 2.70 -8.63 0.74
C LYS A 42 3.59 -9.66 0.05
N GLU A 43 3.92 -9.47 -1.22
CA GLU A 43 4.83 -10.35 -1.95
C GLU A 43 6.24 -10.31 -1.37
N ALA A 44 6.73 -9.12 -1.03
CA ALA A 44 8.03 -8.95 -0.37
C ALA A 44 8.07 -9.66 0.99
N ARG A 45 6.99 -9.54 1.79
CA ARG A 45 6.88 -10.28 3.07
C ARG A 45 6.86 -11.78 2.87
N ARG A 46 6.10 -12.30 1.89
CA ARG A 46 6.08 -13.74 1.59
C ARG A 46 7.47 -14.24 1.18
N LYS A 47 8.16 -13.49 0.31
CA LYS A 47 9.53 -13.81 -0.12
C LYS A 47 10.50 -13.79 1.07
N ALA A 48 10.42 -12.78 1.93
CA ALA A 48 11.23 -12.70 3.14
C ALA A 48 10.97 -13.89 4.07
N SER A 49 9.71 -14.22 4.37
CA SER A 49 9.37 -15.36 5.22
C SER A 49 9.78 -16.71 4.62
N LEU A 50 9.70 -16.87 3.29
CA LEU A 50 10.23 -18.06 2.61
C LEU A 50 11.74 -18.17 2.75
N LEU A 51 12.46 -17.06 2.55
CA LEU A 51 13.92 -17.01 2.69
C LEU A 51 14.34 -17.29 4.14
N ASP A 52 13.66 -16.68 5.11
CA ASP A 52 13.90 -16.90 6.54
C ASP A 52 13.62 -18.35 6.95
N GLY A 53 12.53 -18.96 6.46
CA GLY A 53 12.24 -20.37 6.71
C GLY A 53 13.21 -21.34 6.01
N SER A 54 13.78 -20.93 4.88
CA SER A 54 14.83 -21.68 4.17
C SER A 54 16.25 -21.38 4.67
N ARG A 55 16.39 -20.50 5.68
CA ARG A 55 17.67 -20.20 6.29
C ARG A 55 18.07 -21.38 7.17
N LEU A 56 18.85 -22.29 6.60
CA LEU A 56 19.68 -23.19 7.38
C LEU A 56 20.62 -22.28 8.18
N GLU A 57 20.37 -22.16 9.49
CA GLU A 57 21.40 -21.70 10.39
C GLU A 57 22.63 -22.55 10.09
N ASN A 58 23.75 -21.91 9.76
CA ASN A 58 25.03 -22.57 9.59
C ASN A 58 25.38 -23.25 10.92
N LYS A 59 24.86 -24.45 11.14
CA LYS A 59 25.28 -25.39 12.18
C LYS A 59 26.55 -26.11 11.71
N ASP A 60 27.49 -25.34 11.17
CA ASP A 60 28.79 -25.82 10.68
C ASP A 60 29.95 -24.96 11.24
N LYS A 61 29.74 -24.28 12.38
CA LYS A 61 30.83 -23.62 13.11
C LYS A 61 30.63 -23.68 14.63
N SER A 62 30.56 -24.87 15.23
CA SER A 62 30.94 -25.05 16.65
C SER A 62 31.02 -26.51 17.14
N ASP A 63 31.34 -27.49 16.29
CA ASP A 63 31.65 -28.85 16.76
C ASP A 63 33.11 -29.18 16.41
N GLY A 64 34.04 -28.93 17.34
CA GLY A 64 35.40 -29.48 17.27
C GLY A 64 36.53 -28.61 17.80
N ASP A 65 36.58 -28.37 19.11
CA ASP A 65 37.84 -28.17 19.85
C ASP A 65 37.65 -28.68 21.28
N ALA A 66 37.91 -29.97 21.46
CA ALA A 66 38.13 -30.65 22.73
C ALA A 66 39.35 -31.57 22.57
#